data_AF-A0A367JAX8-F1
#
_entry.id   AF-A0A367JAX8-F1
#
_cell.length_a   1.000
_cell.length_b   1.000
_cell.length_c   1.000
_cell.angle_alpha   90.00
_cell.angle_beta   90.00
_cell.angle_gamma   90.00
#
_symmetry.space_group_name_H-M   'P 1'
#
loop_
_entity.id
_entity.type
_entity.pdbx_description
1 polymer ?
#
loop_
_entity_poly.entity_id
_entity_poly.type
_entity_poly.pdbx_seq_one_letter_code
_entity_poly.pdbx_strand_id
1 'polypeptide(L)'
;MSNNDFTHFAKRILTDPAKFISWCPVSDLLLIVSPDNALSLYRVAIKQLTLLWSSETAFDSTITSVTWRPDGKELAIGCENGVVYKVDTRYESLCISQCWPPEKSNRPLSAIRSLFWTQYEPETKDEIIEGFDPTAFDPELSLPMLSRLPLIEPTIKVNIRHKKKTLPERPFDNAETQTILFVGTDNGDMIVILNGVYQIGTFNTSQEKTAKDISILDIAATNTISFIKVFGCTKSTNEHCLLTIDTSFLESKKEEISKVAEIKTRLDYLFQYATHVIETLKDHHSSYTKLTKNVVVSASDAIISNNGELQKPIPEVEFIAILATGNLSQAIRELITDELTPQFIKQWETTNNHGYQSSLRIICEHALPVFERILLQLSDSLGHSLWKERYEPFLDVASVESCIDH
;
A
#
# COMPACT_ATOMS: atom_id res chain seq x y z
N MET A 1 34.11 49.32 3.84
CA MET A 1 33.32 48.33 4.60
C MET A 1 32.85 47.30 3.59
N SER A 2 33.40 46.09 3.63
CA SER A 2 32.95 45.00 2.75
C SER A 2 31.53 44.64 3.17
N ASN A 3 30.53 45.07 2.41
CA ASN A 3 29.20 44.52 2.50
C ASN A 3 29.35 43.04 2.19
N ASN A 4 29.21 42.18 3.20
CA ASN A 4 29.03 40.77 2.94
C ASN A 4 27.64 40.65 2.29
N ASP A 5 27.62 40.28 1.01
CA ASP A 5 26.39 40.16 0.21
C ASP A 5 25.41 39.10 0.79
N PHE A 6 25.90 38.25 1.70
CA PHE A 6 25.09 37.26 2.42
C PHE A 6 25.01 37.57 3.91
N THR A 7 23.78 37.68 4.42
CA THR A 7 23.50 37.82 5.84
C THR A 7 23.44 36.44 6.50
N HIS A 8 24.00 36.34 7.71
CA HIS A 8 24.00 35.09 8.45
C HIS A 8 22.61 34.82 9.06
N PHE A 9 21.89 33.84 8.52
CA PHE A 9 20.49 33.57 8.89
C PHE A 9 20.34 32.78 10.20
N ALA A 10 21.04 31.64 10.33
CA ALA A 10 21.03 30.78 11.52
C ALA A 10 22.33 29.95 11.62
N LYS A 11 22.75 29.59 12.83
CA LYS A 11 23.87 28.66 13.08
C LYS A 11 23.52 27.72 14.22
N ARG A 12 23.71 26.42 13.97
CA ARG A 12 23.60 25.37 14.96
C ARG A 12 24.78 24.41 14.80
N ILE A 13 25.33 23.98 15.91
CA ILE A 13 26.34 22.91 15.94
C ILE A 13 25.58 21.60 16.17
N LEU A 14 25.75 20.65 15.26
CA LEU A 14 25.18 19.31 15.37
C LEU A 14 26.04 18.47 16.31
N THR A 15 25.42 17.53 17.03
CA THR A 15 26.13 16.56 17.88
C THR A 15 26.88 15.55 17.04
N ASP A 16 26.22 15.07 15.98
CA ASP A 16 26.72 14.02 15.09
C ASP A 16 26.95 14.59 13.68
N PRO A 17 27.90 14.04 12.92
CA PRO A 17 28.16 14.49 11.55
C PRO A 17 26.96 14.18 10.66
N ALA A 18 26.55 15.11 9.81
CA ALA A 18 25.49 14.86 8.85
C ALA A 18 26.01 14.01 7.67
N LYS A 19 25.32 12.90 7.39
CA LYS A 19 25.55 12.05 6.21
C LYS A 19 24.95 12.69 4.96
N PHE A 20 23.71 13.19 5.08
CA PHE A 20 23.03 13.94 4.02
C PHE A 20 22.38 15.19 4.59
N ILE A 21 22.34 16.25 3.78
CA ILE A 21 21.61 17.48 4.05
C ILE A 21 20.81 17.80 2.80
N SER A 22 19.50 17.99 2.95
CA SER A 22 18.61 18.25 1.82
C SER A 22 17.56 19.30 2.17
N TRP A 23 17.48 20.36 1.36
CA TRP A 23 16.49 21.42 1.52
C TRP A 23 15.21 21.07 0.79
N CYS A 24 14.08 21.40 1.41
CA CYS A 24 12.81 21.38 0.71
C CYS A 24 12.84 22.42 -0.43
N PRO A 25 12.35 22.08 -1.64
CA PRO A 25 12.38 22.99 -2.79
C PRO A 25 11.47 24.21 -2.62
N VAL A 26 10.42 24.12 -1.79
CA VAL A 26 9.36 25.13 -1.69
C VAL A 26 9.30 25.80 -0.31
N SER A 27 9.50 25.05 0.77
CA SER A 27 9.34 25.55 2.14
C SER A 27 10.67 25.69 2.89
N ASP A 28 10.63 26.34 4.05
CA ASP A 28 11.76 26.58 4.96
C ASP A 28 12.20 25.32 5.75
N LEU A 29 12.05 24.14 5.14
CA LEU A 29 12.36 22.86 5.76
C LEU A 29 13.74 22.34 5.33
N LEU A 30 14.47 21.81 6.30
CA LEU A 30 15.79 21.24 6.14
C LEU A 30 15.81 19.83 6.71
N LEU A 31 16.08 18.84 5.87
CA LEU A 31 16.32 17.47 6.30
C LEU A 31 17.80 17.25 6.57
N ILE A 32 18.09 16.64 7.71
CA ILE A 32 19.42 16.16 8.07
C ILE A 32 19.33 14.67 8.36
N VAL A 33 20.23 13.89 7.77
CA VAL A 33 20.34 12.45 7.99
C VAL A 33 21.64 12.19 8.74
N SER A 34 21.55 11.52 9.90
CA SER A 34 22.71 11.13 10.68
C SER A 34 23.40 9.89 10.06
N PRO A 35 24.63 9.54 10.49
CA PRO A 35 25.32 8.34 10.04
C PRO A 35 24.59 7.06 10.47
N ASP A 36 23.87 7.13 11.59
CA ASP A 36 23.06 6.04 12.16
C ASP A 36 21.68 5.89 11.48
N ASN A 37 21.48 6.56 10.33
CA ASN A 37 20.23 6.60 9.58
C ASN A 37 19.05 7.23 10.33
N ALA A 38 19.31 8.02 11.37
CA ALA A 38 18.27 8.82 12.00
C ALA A 38 17.95 10.04 11.11
N LEU A 39 16.67 10.26 10.86
CA LEU A 39 16.17 11.41 10.13
C LEU A 39 15.79 12.52 11.11
N SER A 40 16.26 13.73 10.89
CA SER A 40 15.84 14.91 11.64
C SER A 40 15.35 15.97 10.67
N LEU A 41 14.08 16.37 10.83
CA LEU A 41 13.50 17.45 10.04
C LEU A 41 13.52 18.74 10.85
N TYR A 42 14.14 19.77 10.28
CA TYR A 42 14.25 21.08 10.88
C TYR A 42 13.43 22.10 10.09
N ARG A 43 12.88 23.08 10.82
CA ARG A 43 12.36 24.30 10.23
C ARG A 43 13.33 25.44 10.50
N VAL A 44 13.61 26.21 9.44
CA VAL A 44 14.62 27.26 9.46
C VAL A 44 13.95 28.61 9.56
N ALA A 45 13.93 29.16 10.77
CA ALA A 45 13.44 30.50 11.05
C ALA A 45 14.62 31.47 11.28
N ILE A 46 14.34 32.77 11.26
CA ILE A 46 15.34 33.80 11.52
C ILE A 46 16.00 33.53 12.88
N LYS A 47 17.33 33.34 12.89
CA LYS A 47 18.16 33.04 14.06
C LYS A 47 17.87 31.72 14.80
N GLN A 48 16.92 30.89 14.35
CA GLN A 48 16.56 29.66 15.06
C GLN A 48 16.32 28.49 14.11
N LEU A 49 16.90 27.34 14.46
CA LEU A 49 16.66 26.05 13.80
C LEU A 49 15.82 25.17 14.73
N THR A 50 14.51 25.10 14.50
CA THR A 50 13.59 24.29 15.30
C THR A 50 13.54 22.86 14.77
N LEU A 51 13.73 21.87 15.65
CA LEU A 51 13.52 20.47 15.31
C LEU A 51 12.01 20.22 15.30
N LEU A 52 11.47 19.78 14.17
CA LEU A 52 10.06 19.40 14.07
C LEU A 52 9.86 17.99 14.61
N TRP A 53 10.58 17.03 14.04
CA TRP A 53 10.60 15.65 14.51
C TRP A 53 11.97 15.03 14.23
N SER A 54 12.27 13.98 14.98
CA SER A 54 13.40 13.09 14.73
C SER A 54 12.92 11.65 14.75
N SER A 55 13.39 10.85 13.80
CA SER A 55 13.16 9.40 13.82
C SER A 55 13.97 8.80 14.95
N GLU A 56 13.29 8.13 15.89
CA GLU A 56 13.93 7.27 16.90
C GLU A 56 14.32 5.91 16.31
N THR A 57 13.61 5.47 15.27
CA THR A 57 13.87 4.20 14.57
C THR A 57 14.97 4.39 13.55
N ALA A 58 16.08 3.66 13.71
CA ALA A 58 17.00 3.40 12.63
C ALA A 58 16.27 2.57 11.58
N PHE A 59 16.34 2.97 10.31
CA PHE A 59 15.97 2.06 9.23
C PHE A 59 16.82 0.79 9.36
N ASP A 60 16.23 -0.37 9.07
CA ASP A 60 16.93 -1.67 9.12
C ASP A 60 18.14 -1.74 8.16
N SER A 61 18.27 -0.77 7.26
CA SER A 61 19.35 -0.68 6.28
C SER A 61 19.84 0.75 6.10
N THR A 62 21.02 0.90 5.50
CA THR A 62 21.64 2.22 5.35
C THR A 62 20.92 3.08 4.31
N ILE A 63 20.67 4.34 4.67
CA ILE A 63 20.14 5.33 3.72
C ILE A 63 21.25 5.70 2.75
N THR A 64 20.98 5.61 1.45
CA THR A 64 21.97 5.87 0.39
C THR A 64 21.67 7.13 -0.40
N SER A 65 20.40 7.52 -0.49
CA SER A 65 19.95 8.66 -1.29
C SER A 65 18.65 9.22 -0.73
N VAL A 66 18.42 10.51 -0.95
CA VAL A 66 17.22 11.21 -0.49
C VAL A 66 16.84 12.26 -1.52
N THR A 67 15.55 12.38 -1.82
CA THR A 67 15.02 13.40 -2.73
C THR A 67 13.65 13.91 -2.27
N TRP A 68 13.38 15.20 -2.50
CA TRP A 68 12.10 15.82 -2.17
C TRP A 68 11.16 15.71 -3.35
N ARG A 69 9.87 15.49 -3.07
CA ARG A 69 8.83 15.77 -4.06
C ARG A 69 8.89 17.26 -4.41
N PRO A 70 8.74 17.65 -5.68
CA PRO A 70 8.80 19.05 -6.10
C PRO A 70 7.87 19.98 -5.31
N ASP A 71 6.72 19.48 -4.85
CA ASP A 71 5.74 20.25 -4.07
C ASP A 71 6.14 20.44 -2.59
N GLY A 72 7.21 19.79 -2.13
CA GLY A 72 7.71 19.87 -0.75
C GLY A 72 6.88 19.13 0.32
N LYS A 73 5.77 18.49 -0.07
CA LYS A 73 4.84 17.78 0.83
C LYS A 73 5.28 16.36 1.20
N GLU A 74 6.15 15.76 0.39
CA GLU A 74 6.62 14.39 0.56
C GLU A 74 8.12 14.30 0.27
N LEU A 75 8.75 13.28 0.82
CA LEU A 75 10.17 12.95 0.65
C LEU A 75 10.32 11.47 0.32
N ALA A 76 11.22 11.13 -0.61
CA ALA A 76 11.61 9.76 -0.91
C ALA A 76 13.02 9.47 -0.40
N ILE A 77 13.19 8.28 0.17
CA ILE A 77 14.43 7.81 0.80
C ILE A 77 14.78 6.47 0.18
N GLY A 78 15.98 6.36 -0.37
CA GLY A 78 16.51 5.13 -0.95
C GLY A 78 17.44 4.44 0.03
N CYS A 79 17.27 3.13 0.16
CA CYS A 79 18.04 2.30 1.06
C CYS A 79 18.91 1.26 0.33
N GLU A 80 19.96 0.81 1.00
CA GLU A 80 20.89 -0.20 0.49
C GLU A 80 20.25 -1.59 0.34
N ASN A 81 19.20 -1.89 1.10
CA ASN A 81 18.39 -3.10 0.92
C ASN A 81 17.52 -3.08 -0.34
N GLY A 82 17.60 -2.02 -1.15
CA GLY A 82 16.76 -1.84 -2.33
C GLY A 82 15.33 -1.42 -2.01
N VAL A 83 15.05 -0.85 -0.83
CA VAL A 83 13.72 -0.33 -0.52
C VAL A 83 13.71 1.20 -0.66
N VAL A 84 12.69 1.73 -1.34
CA VAL A 84 12.39 3.16 -1.35
C VAL A 84 11.27 3.41 -0.35
N TYR A 85 11.51 4.24 0.65
CA TYR A 85 10.51 4.73 1.57
C TYR A 85 10.02 6.11 1.17
N LYS A 86 8.76 6.40 1.46
CA LYS A 86 8.14 7.71 1.35
C LYS A 86 7.78 8.24 2.73
N VAL A 87 8.11 9.49 2.98
CA VAL A 87 7.80 10.22 4.21
C VAL A 87 6.92 11.41 3.86
N ASP A 88 5.76 11.49 4.50
CA ASP A 88 4.89 12.66 4.39
C ASP A 88 5.31 13.70 5.43
N THR A 89 5.63 14.90 4.98
CA THR A 89 6.14 15.99 5.83
C THR A 89 5.03 16.89 6.35
N ARG A 90 3.77 16.65 5.97
CA ARG A 90 2.60 17.39 6.44
C ARG A 90 2.20 17.01 7.86
N TYR A 91 2.49 15.77 8.27
CA TYR A 91 2.19 15.30 9.61
C TYR A 91 3.27 15.73 10.60
N GLU A 92 2.85 16.12 11.80
CA GLU A 92 3.77 16.42 12.90
C GLU A 92 4.51 15.16 13.39
N SER A 93 3.88 14.00 13.24
CA SER A 93 4.48 12.69 13.49
C SER A 93 5.05 12.06 12.22
N LEU A 94 6.19 11.39 12.36
CA LEU A 94 6.84 10.66 11.28
C LEU A 94 5.95 9.51 10.76
N CYS A 95 5.48 9.66 9.53
CA CYS A 95 4.73 8.62 8.81
C CYS A 95 5.58 8.10 7.65
N ILE A 96 6.18 6.91 7.84
CA ILE A 96 6.97 6.23 6.82
C ILE A 96 6.10 5.17 6.15
N SER A 97 6.09 5.17 4.82
CA SER A 97 5.43 4.15 4.00
C SER A 97 6.42 3.59 2.97
N GLN A 98 6.28 2.33 2.58
CA GLN A 98 7.10 1.75 1.53
C GLN A 98 6.54 2.12 0.15
N CYS A 99 7.37 2.72 -0.69
CA CYS A 99 7.06 3.10 -2.07
C CYS A 99 7.49 2.00 -3.05
N TRP A 100 8.66 1.39 -2.82
CA TRP A 100 9.21 0.30 -3.64
C TRP A 100 10.09 -0.61 -2.79
N PRO A 101 10.20 -1.93 -3.07
CA PRO A 101 9.42 -2.72 -4.04
C PRO A 101 7.96 -2.91 -3.61
N PRO A 102 7.05 -3.25 -4.54
CA PRO A 102 5.74 -3.79 -4.14
C PRO A 102 5.97 -5.08 -3.31
N GLU A 103 5.14 -5.31 -2.28
CA GLU A 103 5.29 -6.36 -1.24
C GLU A 103 5.45 -7.81 -1.77
N LYS A 104 5.42 -8.04 -3.08
CA LYS A 104 5.49 -9.35 -3.76
C LYS A 104 6.52 -9.40 -4.91
N SER A 105 7.60 -8.62 -4.88
CA SER A 105 8.64 -8.73 -5.92
C SER A 105 9.67 -9.81 -5.58
N ASN A 106 9.73 -10.89 -6.38
CA ASN A 106 10.79 -11.92 -6.30
C ASN A 106 12.13 -11.50 -6.94
N ARG A 107 12.33 -10.21 -7.22
CA ARG A 107 13.58 -9.73 -7.83
C ARG A 107 14.66 -9.58 -6.76
N PRO A 108 15.92 -9.91 -7.07
CA PRO A 108 17.03 -9.57 -6.18
C PRO A 108 17.05 -8.05 -6.01
N LEU A 109 16.90 -7.60 -4.77
CA LEU A 109 16.94 -6.19 -4.45
C LEU A 109 18.39 -5.71 -4.50
N SER A 110 18.60 -4.72 -5.36
CA SER A 110 19.85 -3.99 -5.57
C SER A 110 19.89 -2.74 -4.71
N ALA A 111 21.08 -2.34 -4.25
CA ALA A 111 21.22 -1.10 -3.50
C ALA A 111 20.77 0.09 -4.34
N ILE A 112 19.88 0.91 -3.79
CA ILE A 112 19.48 2.16 -4.43
C ILE A 112 20.64 3.13 -4.28
N ARG A 113 20.97 3.87 -5.33
CA ARG A 113 22.12 4.78 -5.32
C ARG A 113 21.76 6.22 -5.62
N SER A 114 20.75 6.44 -6.46
CA SER A 114 20.26 7.77 -6.80
C SER A 114 18.74 7.79 -6.84
N LEU A 115 18.19 8.96 -6.50
CA LEU A 115 16.77 9.25 -6.56
C LEU A 115 16.57 10.63 -7.17
N PHE A 116 15.69 10.73 -8.16
CA PHE A 116 15.35 11.99 -8.79
C PHE A 116 13.84 12.12 -8.96
N TRP A 117 13.23 13.12 -8.34
CA TRP A 117 11.79 13.34 -8.36
C TRP A 117 11.47 14.65 -9.10
N THR A 118 10.61 14.57 -10.11
CA THR A 118 10.23 15.72 -10.94
C THR A 118 8.72 15.78 -11.18
N GLN A 119 8.24 16.94 -11.65
CA GLN A 119 6.85 17.16 -12.03
C GLN A 119 6.57 16.48 -13.37
N TYR A 120 5.39 15.88 -13.49
CA TYR A 120 4.91 15.13 -14.64
C TYR A 120 3.45 15.48 -14.90
N GLU A 121 3.17 16.75 -15.16
CA GLU A 121 1.80 17.19 -15.40
C GLU A 121 1.35 16.81 -16.82
N PRO A 122 0.17 16.20 -16.98
CA PRO A 122 -0.43 16.03 -18.30
C PRO A 122 -0.83 17.40 -18.84
N GLU A 123 -0.44 17.70 -20.08
CA GLU A 123 -1.01 18.84 -20.79
C GLU A 123 -2.46 18.49 -21.11
N THR A 124 -3.43 18.98 -20.35
CA THR A 124 -4.84 18.79 -20.68
C THR A 124 -5.13 19.54 -21.97
N LYS A 125 -5.01 18.86 -23.11
CA LYS A 125 -5.59 19.32 -24.37
C LYS A 125 -7.07 18.97 -24.39
N ASP A 126 -7.77 19.38 -23.33
CA ASP A 126 -9.21 19.35 -23.34
C ASP A 126 -9.65 20.44 -24.32
N GLU A 127 -9.83 20.04 -25.58
CA GLU A 127 -10.81 20.69 -26.44
C GLU A 127 -12.15 20.51 -25.72
N ILE A 128 -12.46 21.46 -24.83
CA ILE A 128 -13.75 21.53 -24.15
C ILE A 128 -14.79 21.66 -25.27
N ILE A 129 -15.41 20.54 -25.63
CA ILE A 129 -16.56 20.53 -26.52
C ILE A 129 -17.66 21.27 -25.75
N GLU A 130 -18.00 22.49 -26.16
CA GLU A 130 -19.05 23.28 -25.51
C GLU A 130 -20.33 22.44 -25.36
N GLY A 131 -20.76 22.21 -24.12
CA GLY A 131 -21.97 21.45 -23.79
C GLY A 131 -21.77 19.96 -23.48
N PHE A 132 -20.55 19.42 -23.59
CA PHE A 132 -20.22 18.08 -23.09
C PHE A 132 -19.37 18.19 -21.82
N ASP A 133 -20.00 17.92 -20.67
CA ASP A 133 -19.27 17.76 -19.42
C ASP A 133 -18.87 16.28 -19.28
N PRO A 134 -17.59 15.93 -19.46
CA PRO A 134 -17.13 14.54 -19.33
C PRO A 134 -17.30 14.00 -17.91
N THR A 135 -17.47 14.87 -16.90
CA THR A 135 -17.67 14.48 -15.50
C THR A 135 -19.16 14.37 -15.11
N ALA A 136 -20.08 14.83 -15.96
CA ALA A 136 -21.51 14.78 -15.67
C ALA A 136 -22.08 13.35 -15.59
N PHE A 137 -21.38 12.37 -16.18
CA PHE A 137 -21.75 10.96 -16.16
C PHE A 137 -20.73 10.11 -15.40
N ASP A 138 -20.01 10.66 -14.43
CA ASP A 138 -19.09 9.84 -13.63
C ASP A 138 -19.90 8.82 -12.80
N PRO A 139 -19.84 7.52 -13.16
CA PRO A 139 -20.64 6.51 -12.48
C PRO A 139 -20.18 6.35 -11.02
N GLU A 140 -18.96 6.77 -10.66
CA GLU A 140 -18.49 6.71 -9.27
C GLU A 140 -19.21 7.67 -8.33
N LEU A 141 -19.61 8.85 -8.83
CA LEU A 141 -20.37 9.84 -8.06
C LEU A 141 -21.80 9.35 -7.76
N SER A 142 -22.31 8.44 -8.60
CA SER A 142 -23.63 7.83 -8.44
C SER A 142 -23.64 6.64 -7.47
N LEU A 143 -22.46 6.07 -7.16
CA LEU A 143 -22.34 4.91 -6.28
C LEU A 143 -22.27 5.31 -4.79
N PRO A 144 -22.91 4.55 -3.88
CA PRO A 144 -22.91 4.85 -2.45
C PRO A 144 -21.48 4.80 -1.90
N MET A 145 -21.04 5.87 -1.22
CA MET A 145 -19.67 5.98 -0.72
C MET A 145 -19.25 4.77 0.12
N LEU A 146 -18.03 4.27 -0.12
CA LEU A 146 -17.45 3.24 0.74
C LEU A 146 -17.42 3.74 2.19
N SER A 147 -17.94 2.92 3.09
CA SER A 147 -17.97 3.25 4.51
C SER A 147 -16.55 3.38 5.04
N ARG A 148 -16.29 4.50 5.73
CA ARG A 148 -15.02 4.83 6.39
C ARG A 148 -14.96 4.34 7.84
N LEU A 149 -16.04 3.70 8.30
CA LEU A 149 -16.14 3.21 9.67
C LEU A 149 -15.35 1.90 9.78
N PRO A 150 -14.54 1.74 10.84
CA PRO A 150 -13.89 0.46 11.10
C PRO A 150 -14.97 -0.61 11.24
N LEU A 151 -14.71 -1.77 10.63
CA LEU A 151 -15.61 -2.91 10.67
C LEU A 151 -15.90 -3.28 12.14
N ILE A 152 -17.14 -3.68 12.41
CA ILE A 152 -17.57 -4.13 13.74
C ILE A 152 -16.63 -5.25 14.16
N GLU A 153 -16.08 -5.22 15.38
CA GLU A 153 -15.21 -6.30 15.88
C GLU A 153 -16.06 -7.43 16.48
N PRO A 154 -15.59 -8.70 16.40
CA PRO A 154 -16.32 -9.81 16.97
C PRO A 154 -16.40 -9.65 18.49
N THR A 155 -17.60 -9.82 19.05
CA THR A 155 -17.82 -9.75 20.51
C THR A 155 -17.23 -10.97 21.21
N ILE A 156 -15.91 -10.96 21.42
CA ILE A 156 -15.25 -11.88 22.35
C ILE A 156 -14.91 -11.06 23.60
N LYS A 157 -15.43 -11.47 24.77
CA LYS A 157 -15.28 -10.79 26.08
C LYS A 157 -13.82 -10.63 26.57
N VAL A 158 -12.81 -10.94 25.78
CA VAL A 158 -11.43 -10.74 26.23
C VAL A 158 -11.12 -9.25 26.12
N ASN A 159 -10.90 -8.62 27.28
CA ASN A 159 -10.40 -7.24 27.46
C ASN A 159 -8.97 -7.07 26.90
N ILE A 160 -8.71 -7.53 25.68
CA ILE A 160 -7.54 -7.14 24.92
C ILE A 160 -8.00 -5.95 24.09
N ARG A 161 -7.43 -4.78 24.35
CA ARG A 161 -7.48 -3.66 23.40
C ARG A 161 -6.78 -4.13 22.12
N HIS A 162 -7.50 -4.79 21.23
CA HIS A 162 -7.03 -4.96 19.88
C HIS A 162 -6.83 -3.55 19.32
N LYS A 163 -5.63 -3.26 18.82
CA LYS A 163 -5.44 -2.05 18.01
C LYS A 163 -6.43 -2.18 16.86
N LYS A 164 -7.39 -1.26 16.77
CA LYS A 164 -8.36 -1.22 15.67
C LYS A 164 -7.56 -1.31 14.37
N LYS A 165 -7.80 -2.35 13.57
CA LYS A 165 -7.22 -2.39 12.23
C LYS A 165 -7.80 -1.20 11.47
N THR A 166 -6.95 -0.27 11.08
CA THR A 166 -7.34 0.89 10.30
C THR A 166 -7.62 0.45 8.87
N LEU A 167 -8.71 0.96 8.29
CA LEU A 167 -8.97 0.77 6.87
C LEU A 167 -7.82 1.35 6.04
N PRO A 168 -7.53 0.80 4.85
CA PRO A 168 -6.59 1.43 3.94
C PRO A 168 -7.05 2.86 3.64
N GLU A 169 -6.10 3.78 3.54
CA GLU A 169 -6.40 5.15 3.16
C GLU A 169 -6.70 5.21 1.66
N ARG A 170 -7.77 5.91 1.29
CA ARG A 170 -8.07 6.14 -0.13
C ARG A 170 -6.90 6.93 -0.73
N PRO A 171 -6.40 6.57 -1.93
CA PRO A 171 -5.42 7.40 -2.62
C PRO A 171 -5.99 8.82 -2.71
N PHE A 172 -5.15 9.81 -2.38
CA PHE A 172 -5.51 11.20 -2.63
C PHE A 172 -5.75 11.36 -4.13
N ASP A 173 -6.90 11.93 -4.51
CA ASP A 173 -7.17 12.36 -5.87
C ASP A 173 -6.18 13.49 -6.19
N ASN A 174 -4.98 13.11 -6.66
CA ASN A 174 -3.92 14.03 -7.06
C ASN A 174 -4.24 14.58 -8.46
N ALA A 175 -5.43 15.17 -8.62
CA ALA A 175 -5.80 15.87 -9.84
C ALA A 175 -4.87 17.06 -10.12
N GLU A 176 -4.23 17.62 -9.08
CA GLU A 176 -3.53 18.90 -9.21
C GLU A 176 -2.03 18.79 -9.51
N THR A 177 -1.29 17.75 -9.09
CA THR A 177 0.13 17.60 -9.44
C THR A 177 0.55 16.13 -9.58
N GLN A 178 0.70 15.68 -10.82
CA GLN A 178 1.33 14.41 -11.11
C GLN A 178 2.84 14.54 -11.09
N THR A 179 3.52 13.55 -10.52
CA THR A 179 4.97 13.57 -10.35
C THR A 179 5.55 12.21 -10.70
N ILE A 180 6.82 12.19 -11.09
CA ILE A 180 7.53 10.97 -11.45
C ILE A 180 8.85 10.89 -10.70
N LEU A 181 9.12 9.71 -10.15
CA LEU A 181 10.31 9.38 -9.39
C LEU A 181 11.14 8.37 -10.19
N PHE A 182 12.39 8.74 -10.44
CA PHE A 182 13.41 7.88 -11.03
C PHE A 182 14.31 7.34 -9.92
N VAL A 183 14.51 6.02 -9.91
CA VAL A 183 15.34 5.30 -8.95
C VAL A 183 16.46 4.63 -9.71
N GLY A 184 17.70 4.98 -9.40
CA GLY A 184 18.89 4.34 -9.98
C GLY A 184 19.48 3.33 -9.02
N THR A 185 19.69 2.10 -9.50
CA THR A 185 20.28 1.02 -8.70
C THR A 185 21.76 0.80 -9.00
N ASP A 186 22.43 0.08 -8.11
CA ASP A 186 23.82 -0.34 -8.29
C ASP A 186 24.02 -1.33 -9.45
N ASN A 187 22.97 -2.03 -9.88
CA ASN A 187 22.98 -2.99 -10.99
C ASN A 187 22.76 -2.34 -12.36
N GLY A 188 22.57 -1.02 -12.41
CA GLY A 188 22.34 -0.31 -13.66
C GLY A 188 20.88 -0.29 -14.09
N ASP A 189 19.97 -0.72 -13.21
CA ASP A 189 18.54 -0.64 -13.45
C ASP A 189 18.03 0.75 -13.02
N MET A 190 17.32 1.41 -13.93
CA MET A 190 16.53 2.60 -13.65
C MET A 190 15.06 2.19 -13.51
N ILE A 191 14.47 2.46 -12.35
CA ILE A 191 13.07 2.20 -12.08
C ILE A 191 12.32 3.52 -12.14
N VAL A 192 11.17 3.51 -12.81
CA VAL A 192 10.34 4.70 -13.00
C VAL A 192 9.02 4.49 -12.26
N ILE A 193 8.71 5.39 -11.33
CA ILE A 193 7.55 5.32 -10.44
C ILE A 193 6.74 6.61 -10.58
N LEU A 194 5.48 6.51 -10.97
CA LEU A 194 4.53 7.62 -11.00
C LEU A 194 3.87 7.82 -9.63
N ASN A 195 3.80 9.08 -9.20
CA ASN A 195 3.20 9.55 -7.94
C ASN A 195 3.73 8.85 -6.68
N GLY A 196 4.89 8.17 -6.78
CA GLY A 196 5.42 7.35 -5.69
C GLY A 196 4.56 6.13 -5.36
N VAL A 197 3.72 5.64 -6.29
CA VAL A 197 2.84 4.48 -6.07
C VAL A 197 2.86 3.53 -7.26
N TYR A 198 2.71 4.03 -8.48
CA TYR A 198 2.58 3.20 -9.67
C TYR A 198 3.93 3.01 -10.37
N GLN A 199 4.45 1.79 -10.42
CA GLN A 199 5.66 1.48 -11.19
C GLN A 199 5.33 1.38 -12.68
N ILE A 200 5.87 2.30 -13.49
CA ILE A 200 5.72 2.29 -14.95
C ILE A 200 6.58 1.19 -15.56
N GLY A 201 7.85 1.09 -15.14
CA GLY A 201 8.78 0.16 -15.75
C GLY A 201 10.19 0.20 -15.17
N THR A 202 11.02 -0.74 -15.63
CA THR A 202 12.46 -0.82 -15.31
C THR A 202 13.26 -0.85 -16.60
N PHE A 203 14.25 0.04 -16.72
CA PHE A 203 15.17 0.13 -17.84
C PHE A 203 16.55 -0.30 -17.39
N ASN A 204 17.14 -1.29 -18.04
CA ASN A 204 18.50 -1.70 -17.74
C ASN A 204 19.48 -0.96 -18.68
N THR A 205 20.39 -0.18 -18.09
CA THR A 205 21.36 0.63 -18.83
C THR A 205 22.56 -0.15 -19.38
N SER A 206 22.73 -1.42 -18.98
CA SER A 206 23.87 -2.26 -19.37
C SER A 206 23.71 -2.98 -20.71
N GLN A 207 22.59 -2.79 -21.42
CA GLN A 207 22.32 -3.48 -22.70
C GLN A 207 23.07 -2.87 -23.91
N GLU A 208 23.67 -1.69 -23.78
CA GLU A 208 24.52 -1.12 -24.83
C GLU A 208 25.96 -1.68 -24.78
N LYS A 209 26.45 -2.09 -25.94
CA LYS A 209 27.55 -3.04 -26.22
C LYS A 209 28.94 -2.74 -25.62
N THR A 210 29.12 -1.70 -24.81
CA THR A 210 30.45 -1.22 -24.38
C THR A 210 30.74 -1.30 -22.88
N ALA A 211 29.75 -1.48 -22.00
CA ALA A 211 30.01 -1.57 -20.56
C ALA A 211 29.09 -2.59 -19.89
N LYS A 212 29.67 -3.75 -19.56
CA LYS A 212 29.04 -4.70 -18.63
C LYS A 212 29.19 -4.12 -17.22
N ASP A 213 28.12 -4.15 -16.44
CA ASP A 213 28.06 -3.76 -15.02
C ASP A 213 28.24 -2.25 -14.75
N ILE A 214 27.28 -1.44 -15.23
CA ILE A 214 27.18 -0.02 -14.90
C ILE A 214 26.42 0.14 -13.58
N SER A 215 26.97 0.92 -12.65
CA SER A 215 26.27 1.40 -11.45
C SER A 215 25.79 2.83 -11.68
N ILE A 216 24.52 3.12 -11.37
CA ILE A 216 23.98 4.47 -11.53
C ILE A 216 24.39 5.31 -10.33
N LEU A 217 25.13 6.39 -10.55
CA LEU A 217 25.57 7.30 -9.49
C LEU A 217 24.60 8.46 -9.29
N ASP A 218 24.11 9.05 -10.38
CA ASP A 218 23.19 10.18 -10.33
C ASP A 218 22.27 10.22 -11.55
N ILE A 219 21.09 10.81 -11.38
CA ILE A 219 20.07 10.96 -12.42
C ILE A 219 19.64 12.42 -12.46
N ALA A 220 19.69 13.01 -13.65
CA ALA A 220 19.19 14.35 -13.90
C ALA A 220 18.26 14.33 -15.11
N ALA A 221 17.04 14.83 -14.95
CA ALA A 221 16.12 15.04 -16.07
C ALA A 221 15.91 16.54 -16.32
N THR A 222 15.59 16.88 -17.57
CA THR A 222 15.06 18.19 -17.95
C THR A 222 13.58 18.29 -17.60
N ASN A 223 13.05 19.52 -17.48
CA ASN A 223 11.63 19.76 -17.17
C ASN A 223 10.71 19.11 -18.22
N THR A 224 11.11 19.13 -19.49
CA THR A 224 10.54 18.27 -20.54
C THR A 224 11.25 16.93 -20.45
N ILE A 225 10.58 15.88 -19.93
CA ILE A 225 11.16 14.55 -19.68
C ILE A 225 11.42 13.80 -21.01
N SER A 226 11.81 14.51 -22.06
CA SER A 226 12.20 13.96 -23.36
C SER A 226 13.53 13.23 -23.26
N PHE A 227 14.46 13.73 -22.43
CA PHE A 227 15.77 13.11 -22.23
C PHE A 227 16.15 13.08 -20.75
N ILE A 228 16.65 11.92 -20.32
CA ILE A 228 17.21 11.75 -18.98
C ILE A 228 18.70 11.52 -19.12
N LYS A 229 19.48 12.27 -18.35
CA LYS A 229 20.93 12.11 -18.24
C LYS A 229 21.23 11.28 -17.02
N VAL A 230 21.92 10.16 -17.24
CA VAL A 230 22.34 9.23 -16.20
C VAL A 230 23.84 9.28 -16.09
N PHE A 231 24.33 9.62 -14.91
CA PHE A 231 25.74 9.52 -14.60
C PHE A 231 26.01 8.15 -14.00
N GLY A 232 26.82 7.35 -14.68
CA GLY A 232 27.13 5.97 -14.30
C GLY A 232 28.61 5.77 -14.05
N CYS A 233 28.94 4.70 -13.35
CA CYS A 233 30.30 4.21 -13.20
C CYS A 233 30.37 2.72 -13.52
N THR A 234 31.31 2.33 -14.37
CA THR A 234 31.54 0.92 -14.71
C THR A 234 32.27 0.23 -13.56
N LYS A 235 31.71 -0.85 -12.99
CA LYS A 235 32.30 -1.53 -11.82
C LYS A 235 33.68 -2.13 -12.09
N SER A 236 33.96 -2.56 -13.32
CA SER A 236 35.22 -3.23 -13.67
C SER A 236 36.40 -2.27 -13.90
N THR A 237 36.15 -1.10 -14.51
CA THR A 237 37.21 -0.14 -14.88
C THR A 237 37.20 1.12 -14.02
N ASN A 238 36.15 1.32 -13.21
CA ASN A 238 35.88 2.55 -12.46
C ASN A 238 35.85 3.80 -13.35
N GLU A 239 35.53 3.62 -14.64
CA GLU A 239 35.38 4.71 -15.59
C GLU A 239 33.97 5.32 -15.48
N HIS A 240 33.93 6.64 -15.40
CA HIS A 240 32.70 7.41 -15.37
C HIS A 240 32.14 7.58 -16.77
N CYS A 241 30.84 7.29 -16.94
CA CYS A 241 30.12 7.47 -18.20
C CYS A 241 28.91 8.38 -18.01
N LEU A 242 28.64 9.21 -19.01
CA LEU A 242 27.40 9.97 -19.10
C LEU A 242 26.54 9.33 -20.18
N LEU A 243 25.37 8.82 -19.79
CA LEU A 243 24.40 8.21 -20.68
C LEU A 243 23.22 9.16 -20.85
N THR A 244 22.71 9.26 -22.07
CA THR A 244 21.49 10.02 -22.37
C THR A 244 20.44 9.02 -22.83
N ILE A 245 19.39 8.86 -22.02
CA ILE A 245 18.27 7.98 -22.31
C ILE A 245 17.18 8.85 -22.94
N ASP A 246 16.73 8.45 -24.13
CA ASP A 246 15.57 9.04 -24.78
C ASP A 246 14.30 8.51 -24.11
N THR A 247 13.57 9.42 -23.45
CA THR A 247 12.30 9.15 -22.77
C THR A 247 11.15 9.93 -23.41
N SER A 248 11.30 10.32 -24.69
CA SER A 248 10.24 10.96 -25.50
C SER A 248 8.91 10.19 -25.49
N PHE A 249 8.94 8.87 -25.31
CA PHE A 249 7.75 8.05 -25.11
C PHE A 249 6.90 8.53 -23.92
N LEU A 250 7.52 8.79 -22.76
CA LEU A 250 6.84 9.29 -21.57
C LEU A 250 6.19 10.65 -21.87
N GLU A 251 6.86 11.51 -22.63
CA GLU A 251 6.31 12.81 -22.99
C GLU A 251 5.14 12.73 -23.99
N SER A 252 5.22 11.83 -24.97
CA SER A 252 4.16 11.67 -25.97
C SER A 252 2.87 11.06 -25.43
N LYS A 253 2.97 10.22 -24.39
CA LYS A 253 1.86 9.42 -23.84
C LYS A 253 1.55 9.76 -22.37
N LYS A 254 1.78 11.01 -21.97
CA LYS A 254 1.58 11.48 -20.58
C LYS A 254 0.16 11.20 -20.08
N GLU A 255 -0.84 11.56 -20.87
CA GLU A 255 -2.26 11.39 -20.53
C GLU A 255 -2.64 9.92 -20.35
N GLU A 256 -2.19 9.05 -21.25
CA GLU A 256 -2.49 7.63 -21.21
C GLU A 256 -1.86 6.97 -19.98
N ILE A 257 -0.58 7.26 -19.71
CA ILE A 257 0.15 6.73 -18.55
C ILE A 257 -0.49 7.21 -17.25
N SER A 258 -0.85 8.50 -17.19
CA SER A 258 -1.60 9.11 -16.10
C SER A 258 -2.89 8.35 -15.77
N LYS A 259 -3.74 8.13 -16.79
CA LYS A 259 -5.03 7.44 -16.63
C LYS A 259 -4.86 5.99 -16.21
N VAL A 260 -3.93 5.26 -16.83
CA VAL A 260 -3.64 3.85 -16.46
C VAL A 260 -3.14 3.77 -15.01
N ALA A 261 -2.28 4.69 -14.60
CA ALA A 261 -1.80 4.75 -13.23
C ALA A 261 -2.93 5.04 -12.24
N GLU A 262 -3.84 5.95 -12.56
CA GLU A 262 -5.02 6.27 -11.73
C GLU A 262 -5.97 5.06 -11.57
N ILE A 263 -6.27 4.37 -12.66
CA ILE A 263 -7.08 3.13 -12.61
C ILE A 263 -6.37 2.08 -11.74
N LYS A 264 -5.06 1.90 -11.93
CA LYS A 264 -4.29 0.91 -11.16
C LYS A 264 -4.23 1.24 -9.67
N THR A 265 -3.94 2.48 -9.29
CA THR A 265 -3.86 2.88 -7.86
C THR A 265 -5.21 2.73 -7.18
N ARG A 266 -6.30 3.05 -7.88
CA ARG A 266 -7.67 2.84 -7.40
C ARG A 266 -7.99 1.35 -7.24
N LEU A 267 -7.64 0.50 -8.21
CA LEU A 267 -7.80 -0.95 -8.11
C LEU A 267 -7.01 -1.53 -6.93
N ASP A 268 -5.75 -1.11 -6.74
CA ASP A 268 -4.93 -1.58 -5.61
C ASP A 268 -5.55 -1.23 -4.26
N TYR A 269 -6.07 -0.01 -4.12
CA TYR A 269 -6.82 0.40 -2.94
C TYR A 269 -8.06 -0.48 -2.72
N LEU A 270 -8.86 -0.70 -3.77
CA LEU A 270 -10.07 -1.53 -3.68
C LEU A 270 -9.73 -2.99 -3.33
N PHE A 271 -8.65 -3.56 -3.86
CA PHE A 271 -8.20 -4.90 -3.53
C PHE A 271 -7.69 -5.01 -2.09
N GLN A 272 -6.95 -4.02 -1.59
CA GLN A 272 -6.55 -3.97 -0.18
C GLN A 272 -7.77 -3.89 0.74
N TYR A 273 -8.76 -3.06 0.37
CA TYR A 273 -10.01 -2.95 1.12
C TYR A 273 -10.79 -4.27 1.09
N ALA A 274 -10.94 -4.90 -0.08
CA ALA A 274 -11.62 -6.19 -0.23
C ALA A 274 -10.95 -7.29 0.61
N THR A 275 -9.61 -7.36 0.56
CA THR A 275 -8.82 -8.31 1.35
C THR A 275 -9.07 -8.11 2.84
N HIS A 276 -9.05 -6.85 3.30
CA HIS A 276 -9.31 -6.49 4.68
C HIS A 276 -10.73 -6.88 5.15
N VAL A 277 -11.74 -6.66 4.30
CA VAL A 277 -13.14 -7.04 4.55
C VAL A 277 -13.27 -8.57 4.65
N ILE A 278 -12.66 -9.32 3.73
CA ILE A 278 -12.69 -10.79 3.74
C ILE A 278 -11.99 -11.35 4.97
N GLU A 279 -10.83 -10.80 5.35
CA GLU A 279 -10.12 -11.20 6.58
C GLU A 279 -10.99 -10.99 7.80
N THR A 280 -11.65 -9.84 7.90
CA THR A 280 -12.51 -9.52 9.03
C THR A 280 -13.75 -10.41 9.06
N LEU A 281 -14.34 -10.72 7.90
CA LEU A 281 -15.44 -11.68 7.79
C LEU A 281 -14.99 -13.09 8.26
N LYS A 282 -13.79 -13.52 7.88
CA LYS A 282 -13.18 -14.78 8.34
C LYS A 282 -12.95 -14.77 9.85
N ASP A 283 -12.48 -13.66 10.40
CA ASP A 283 -12.28 -13.49 11.84
C ASP A 283 -13.62 -13.60 12.60
N HIS A 284 -14.70 -12.96 12.11
CA HIS A 284 -16.05 -13.09 12.67
C HIS A 284 -16.58 -14.51 12.61
N HIS A 285 -16.50 -15.13 11.43
CA HIS A 285 -16.93 -16.50 11.23
C HIS A 285 -16.19 -17.45 12.16
N SER A 286 -14.86 -17.31 12.29
CA SER A 286 -14.08 -18.12 13.22
C SER A 286 -14.49 -17.88 14.68
N SER A 287 -14.86 -16.65 15.04
CA SER A 287 -15.17 -16.27 16.42
C SER A 287 -16.44 -16.91 16.94
N TYR A 288 -17.55 -16.86 16.19
CA TYR A 288 -18.79 -17.50 16.63
C TYR A 288 -18.78 -19.02 16.39
N THR A 289 -18.11 -19.52 15.34
CA THR A 289 -18.01 -20.98 15.11
C THR A 289 -17.10 -21.68 16.12
N LYS A 290 -16.13 -20.99 16.74
CA LYS A 290 -15.29 -21.56 17.83
C LYS A 290 -16.13 -22.09 18.98
N LEU A 291 -17.16 -21.37 19.41
CA LEU A 291 -18.04 -21.82 20.49
C LEU A 291 -18.75 -23.13 20.11
N THR A 292 -19.32 -23.18 18.90
CA THR A 292 -19.96 -24.39 18.38
C THR A 292 -18.98 -25.55 18.25
N LYS A 293 -17.75 -25.30 17.74
CA LYS A 293 -16.71 -26.31 17.62
C LYS A 293 -16.28 -26.86 18.98
N ASN A 294 -16.13 -26.02 19.99
CA ASN A 294 -15.77 -26.46 21.34
C ASN A 294 -16.84 -27.39 21.93
N VAL A 295 -18.12 -27.05 21.74
CA VAL A 295 -19.24 -27.91 22.18
C VAL A 295 -19.23 -29.25 21.46
N VAL A 296 -18.97 -29.27 20.15
CA VAL A 296 -18.87 -30.52 19.37
C VAL A 296 -17.69 -31.37 19.83
N VAL A 297 -16.53 -30.75 20.10
CA VAL A 297 -15.33 -31.46 20.61
C VAL A 297 -15.60 -32.06 21.98
N SER A 298 -16.18 -31.30 22.91
CA SER A 298 -16.54 -31.85 24.22
C SER A 298 -17.57 -32.97 24.10
N ALA A 299 -18.54 -32.84 23.18
CA ALA A 299 -19.51 -33.91 22.92
C ALA A 299 -18.84 -35.17 22.39
N SER A 300 -17.87 -35.05 21.49
CA SER A 300 -17.09 -36.22 21.07
C SER A 300 -16.27 -36.82 22.22
N ASP A 301 -15.65 -36.00 23.06
CA ASP A 301 -14.83 -36.46 24.19
C ASP A 301 -15.68 -37.20 25.24
N ALA A 302 -16.88 -36.69 25.55
CA ALA A 302 -17.83 -37.33 26.46
C ALA A 302 -18.37 -38.67 25.93
N ILE A 303 -18.50 -38.82 24.61
CA ILE A 303 -18.95 -40.07 23.97
C ILE A 303 -17.82 -41.12 24.00
N ILE A 304 -16.57 -40.71 23.73
CA ILE A 304 -15.40 -41.60 23.77
C ILE A 304 -15.20 -42.13 25.21
N SER A 305 -15.30 -41.27 26.22
CA SER A 305 -15.07 -41.66 27.62
C SER A 305 -16.06 -42.72 28.13
N ASN A 306 -17.30 -42.71 27.65
CA ASN A 306 -18.37 -43.58 28.13
C ASN A 306 -18.59 -44.86 27.29
N ASN A 307 -18.34 -44.83 25.98
CA ASN A 307 -18.58 -45.97 25.08
C ASN A 307 -17.30 -46.79 24.73
N GLY A 308 -16.12 -46.34 25.17
CA GLY A 308 -14.82 -46.97 24.90
C GLY A 308 -14.26 -46.63 23.50
N GLU A 309 -12.93 -46.65 23.37
CA GLU A 309 -12.16 -46.19 22.18
C GLU A 309 -12.52 -46.86 20.83
N LEU A 310 -13.30 -47.94 20.83
CA LEU A 310 -13.56 -48.79 19.66
C LEU A 310 -14.70 -48.26 18.75
N GLN A 311 -15.53 -47.33 19.22
CA GLN A 311 -16.59 -46.73 18.39
C GLN A 311 -16.22 -45.31 17.98
N LYS A 312 -16.32 -45.01 16.68
CA LYS A 312 -16.20 -43.63 16.18
C LYS A 312 -17.30 -42.79 16.82
N PRO A 313 -16.98 -41.72 17.55
CA PRO A 313 -18.01 -40.84 18.11
C PRO A 313 -18.68 -40.11 16.94
N ILE A 314 -20.00 -40.27 16.82
CA ILE A 314 -20.81 -39.51 15.88
C ILE A 314 -21.86 -38.75 16.70
N PRO A 315 -21.51 -37.55 17.22
CA PRO A 315 -22.41 -36.76 18.07
C PRO A 315 -23.77 -36.48 17.41
N GLU A 316 -23.79 -36.30 16.08
CA GLU A 316 -25.00 -36.07 15.29
C GLU A 316 -26.06 -37.16 15.48
N VAL A 317 -25.63 -38.43 15.50
CA VAL A 317 -26.55 -39.57 15.65
C VAL A 317 -27.13 -39.62 17.05
N GLU A 318 -26.34 -39.31 18.08
CA GLU A 318 -26.84 -39.25 19.45
C GLU A 318 -27.79 -38.08 19.66
N PHE A 319 -27.50 -36.90 19.11
CA PHE A 319 -28.43 -35.76 19.17
C PHE A 319 -29.74 -36.03 18.40
N ILE A 320 -29.68 -36.69 17.24
CA ILE A 320 -30.89 -37.13 16.52
C ILE A 320 -31.66 -38.18 17.32
N ALA A 321 -30.97 -39.13 17.96
CA ALA A 321 -31.59 -40.14 18.81
C ALA A 321 -32.29 -39.51 20.03
N ILE A 322 -31.69 -38.48 20.64
CA ILE A 322 -32.33 -37.69 21.71
C ILE A 322 -33.59 -37.00 21.19
N LEU A 323 -33.52 -36.35 20.03
CA LEU A 323 -34.69 -35.70 19.42
C LEU A 323 -35.82 -36.70 19.12
N ALA A 324 -35.49 -37.90 18.66
CA ALA A 324 -36.46 -38.91 18.27
C ALA A 324 -37.05 -39.69 19.46
N THR A 325 -36.25 -39.96 20.49
CA THR A 325 -36.62 -40.88 21.59
C THR A 325 -36.83 -40.17 22.94
N GLY A 326 -36.35 -38.94 23.10
CA GLY A 326 -36.33 -38.22 24.37
C GLY A 326 -35.37 -38.78 25.41
N ASN A 327 -34.64 -39.86 25.10
CA ASN A 327 -33.73 -40.52 26.04
C ASN A 327 -32.32 -39.92 25.95
N LEU A 328 -31.86 -39.36 27.06
CA LEU A 328 -30.51 -38.81 27.21
C LEU A 328 -29.50 -39.93 27.52
N SER A 329 -28.47 -40.06 26.69
CA SER A 329 -27.29 -40.89 26.99
C SER A 329 -26.56 -40.34 28.22
N GLN A 330 -25.86 -41.20 28.96
CA GLN A 330 -25.08 -40.82 30.14
C GLN A 330 -24.05 -39.74 29.79
N ALA A 331 -23.35 -39.91 28.65
CA ALA A 331 -22.38 -38.97 28.10
C ALA A 331 -22.97 -37.57 27.85
N ILE A 332 -24.12 -37.50 27.18
CA ILE A 332 -24.73 -36.21 26.85
C ILE A 332 -25.33 -35.55 28.10
N ARG A 333 -25.76 -36.34 29.10
CA ARG A 333 -26.23 -35.81 30.38
C ARG A 333 -25.11 -35.12 31.16
N GLU A 334 -23.91 -35.70 31.19
CA GLU A 334 -22.72 -35.10 31.80
C GLU A 334 -22.36 -33.79 31.07
N LEU A 335 -22.34 -33.80 29.74
CA LEU A 335 -22.09 -32.59 28.94
C LEU A 335 -23.13 -31.48 29.15
N ILE A 336 -24.42 -31.83 29.22
CA ILE A 336 -25.49 -30.84 29.44
C ILE A 336 -25.39 -30.23 30.86
N THR A 337 -24.98 -31.04 31.83
CA THR A 337 -24.92 -30.61 33.24
C THR A 337 -23.68 -29.76 33.51
N ASP A 338 -22.53 -30.13 32.95
CA ASP A 338 -21.24 -29.52 33.26
C ASP A 338 -20.87 -28.37 32.31
N GLU A 339 -21.19 -28.46 31.02
CA GLU A 339 -20.77 -27.46 30.03
C GLU A 339 -21.90 -26.59 29.49
N LEU A 340 -23.07 -27.16 29.18
CA LEU A 340 -24.21 -26.42 28.62
C LEU A 340 -25.07 -25.76 29.71
N THR A 341 -24.44 -24.93 30.54
CA THR A 341 -25.18 -24.11 31.52
C THR A 341 -26.15 -23.15 30.82
N PRO A 342 -27.27 -22.77 31.45
CA PRO A 342 -28.24 -21.83 30.85
C PRO A 342 -27.63 -20.45 30.56
N GLN A 343 -26.58 -20.07 31.29
CA GLN A 343 -25.81 -18.84 31.02
C GLN A 343 -24.94 -18.99 29.77
N PHE A 344 -24.28 -20.14 29.60
CA PHE A 344 -23.50 -20.45 28.41
C PHE A 344 -24.37 -20.50 27.15
N ILE A 345 -25.55 -21.14 27.21
CA ILE A 345 -26.48 -21.20 26.06
C ILE A 345 -26.93 -19.80 25.64
N LYS A 346 -27.32 -18.93 26.59
CA LYS A 346 -27.67 -17.53 26.28
C LYS A 346 -26.49 -16.76 25.69
N GLN A 347 -25.28 -16.99 26.20
CA GLN A 347 -24.08 -16.39 25.62
C GLN A 347 -23.82 -16.90 24.20
N TRP A 348 -23.96 -18.21 23.97
CA TRP A 348 -23.78 -18.83 22.66
C TRP A 348 -24.81 -18.29 21.64
N GLU A 349 -26.07 -18.19 22.03
CA GLU A 349 -27.14 -17.63 21.20
C GLU A 349 -26.87 -16.15 20.86
N THR A 350 -26.53 -15.33 21.86
CA THR A 350 -26.24 -13.90 21.64
C THR A 350 -25.00 -13.70 20.77
N THR A 351 -23.92 -14.46 20.99
CA THR A 351 -22.71 -14.41 20.16
C THR A 351 -22.98 -14.90 18.73
N ASN A 352 -23.78 -15.95 18.53
CA ASN A 352 -24.16 -16.42 17.19
C ASN A 352 -25.03 -15.40 16.47
N ASN A 353 -26.09 -14.91 17.10
CA ASN A 353 -27.00 -13.93 16.49
C ASN A 353 -26.24 -12.65 16.13
N HIS A 354 -25.38 -12.16 17.03
CA HIS A 354 -24.51 -11.03 16.74
C HIS A 354 -23.54 -11.34 15.59
N GLY A 355 -22.88 -12.50 15.61
CA GLY A 355 -21.95 -12.92 14.56
C GLY A 355 -22.60 -12.99 13.18
N TYR A 356 -23.80 -13.55 13.06
CA TYR A 356 -24.55 -13.63 11.80
C TYR A 356 -25.00 -12.25 11.30
N GLN A 357 -25.58 -11.43 12.19
CA GLN A 357 -26.05 -10.08 11.82
C GLN A 357 -24.89 -9.18 11.40
N SER A 358 -23.77 -9.23 12.14
CA SER A 358 -22.56 -8.48 11.79
C SER A 358 -21.95 -8.98 10.48
N SER A 359 -21.90 -10.29 10.24
CA SER A 359 -21.40 -10.85 8.97
C SER A 359 -22.25 -10.42 7.78
N LEU A 360 -23.58 -10.45 7.91
CA LEU A 360 -24.49 -10.01 6.86
C LEU A 360 -24.33 -8.52 6.58
N ARG A 361 -24.19 -7.70 7.62
CA ARG A 361 -23.94 -6.27 7.49
C ARG A 361 -22.61 -5.99 6.79
N ILE A 362 -21.54 -6.70 7.15
CA ILE A 362 -20.22 -6.57 6.50
C ILE A 362 -20.32 -6.89 5.01
N ILE A 363 -21.03 -7.96 4.64
CA ILE A 363 -21.20 -8.34 3.24
C ILE A 363 -21.98 -7.26 2.46
N CYS A 364 -23.13 -6.83 3.00
CA CYS A 364 -24.00 -5.90 2.29
C CYS A 364 -23.47 -4.45 2.25
N GLU A 365 -22.92 -3.94 3.35
CA GLU A 365 -22.47 -2.54 3.43
C GLU A 365 -21.02 -2.35 2.95
N HIS A 366 -20.17 -3.39 3.03
CA HIS A 366 -18.74 -3.26 2.73
C HIS A 366 -18.30 -4.13 1.55
N ALA A 367 -18.66 -5.42 1.49
CA ALA A 367 -18.13 -6.32 0.46
C ALA A 367 -18.74 -6.03 -0.93
N LEU A 368 -20.08 -6.00 -1.02
CA LEU A 368 -20.77 -5.76 -2.30
C LEU A 368 -20.36 -4.43 -2.95
N PRO A 369 -20.35 -3.28 -2.26
CA PRO A 369 -20.02 -2.00 -2.89
C PRO A 369 -18.55 -1.88 -3.33
N VAL A 370 -17.67 -2.75 -2.83
CA VAL A 370 -16.27 -2.81 -3.24
C VAL A 370 -16.12 -3.65 -4.50
N PHE A 371 -16.76 -4.82 -4.56
CA PHE A 371 -16.73 -5.66 -5.74
C PHE A 371 -17.40 -4.99 -6.95
N GLU A 372 -18.52 -4.29 -6.74
CA GLU A 372 -19.17 -3.48 -7.79
C GLU A 372 -18.22 -2.40 -8.34
N ARG A 373 -17.44 -1.75 -7.46
CA ARG A 373 -16.44 -0.75 -7.88
C ARG A 373 -15.24 -1.35 -8.59
N ILE A 374 -14.76 -2.52 -8.15
CA ILE A 374 -13.70 -3.25 -8.84
C ILE A 374 -14.16 -3.58 -10.25
N LEU A 375 -15.38 -4.10 -10.39
CA LEU A 375 -15.96 -4.43 -11.70
C LEU A 375 -16.08 -3.20 -12.59
N LEU A 376 -16.56 -2.07 -12.04
CA LEU A 376 -16.63 -0.80 -12.77
C LEU A 376 -15.26 -0.36 -13.26
N GLN A 377 -14.26 -0.36 -12.39
CA GLN A 377 -12.88 0.04 -12.75
C GLN A 377 -12.24 -0.90 -13.79
N LEU A 378 -12.54 -2.21 -13.72
CA LEU A 378 -12.12 -3.15 -14.74
C LEU A 378 -12.84 -2.93 -16.07
N SER A 379 -14.14 -2.59 -16.04
CA SER A 379 -14.89 -2.24 -17.26
C SER A 379 -14.40 -0.95 -17.91
N ASP A 380 -14.02 0.05 -17.12
CA ASP A 380 -13.38 1.27 -17.62
C ASP A 380 -12.02 0.93 -18.24
N SER A 381 -11.21 0.12 -17.57
CA SER A 381 -9.93 -0.37 -18.12
C SER A 381 -10.12 -1.13 -19.44
N LEU A 382 -11.18 -1.93 -19.56
CA LEU A 382 -11.54 -2.62 -20.79
C LEU A 382 -11.94 -1.62 -21.89
N GLY A 383 -12.70 -0.58 -21.57
CA GLY A 383 -13.00 0.51 -22.50
C GLY A 383 -11.73 1.16 -23.07
N HIS A 384 -10.73 1.41 -22.21
CA HIS A 384 -9.43 1.93 -22.63
C HIS A 384 -8.65 0.93 -23.48
N SER A 385 -8.63 -0.36 -23.11
CA SER A 385 -7.86 -1.39 -23.83
C SER A 385 -8.39 -1.66 -25.24
N LEU A 386 -9.71 -1.51 -25.47
CA LEU A 386 -10.30 -1.59 -26.80
C LEU A 386 -9.82 -0.47 -27.74
N TRP A 387 -9.33 0.65 -27.19
CA TRP A 387 -8.82 1.78 -27.95
C TRP A 387 -7.34 1.59 -28.34
N LYS A 388 -7.13 0.69 -29.31
CA LYS A 388 -5.81 0.21 -29.73
C LYS A 388 -4.84 1.34 -30.11
N GLU A 389 -5.30 2.36 -30.85
CA GLU A 389 -4.43 3.48 -31.27
C GLU A 389 -3.78 4.25 -30.11
N ARG A 390 -4.44 4.28 -28.93
CA ARG A 390 -3.92 4.99 -27.75
C ARG A 390 -3.27 4.05 -26.74
N TYR A 391 -3.87 2.88 -26.47
CA TYR A 391 -3.56 2.04 -25.32
C TYR A 391 -2.97 0.66 -25.63
N GLU A 392 -2.85 0.26 -26.90
CA GLU A 392 -2.24 -1.03 -27.29
C GLU A 392 -0.89 -1.33 -26.62
N PRO A 393 0.06 -0.39 -26.44
CA PRO A 393 1.34 -0.72 -25.80
C PRO A 393 1.26 -0.86 -24.27
N PHE A 394 0.14 -0.50 -23.64
CA PHE A 394 0.00 -0.44 -22.18
C PHE A 394 -0.91 -1.53 -21.61
N LEU A 395 -1.98 -1.89 -22.33
CA LEU A 395 -3.03 -2.78 -21.86
C LEU A 395 -3.29 -3.90 -22.87
N ASP A 396 -3.24 -5.14 -22.39
CA ASP A 396 -3.67 -6.30 -23.17
C ASP A 396 -5.15 -6.59 -22.93
N VAL A 397 -5.93 -6.62 -24.02
CA VAL A 397 -7.40 -6.82 -23.97
C VAL A 397 -7.75 -8.18 -23.37
N ALA A 398 -7.07 -9.24 -23.80
CA ALA A 398 -7.36 -10.60 -23.36
C ALA A 398 -7.12 -10.78 -21.85
N SER A 399 -6.05 -10.17 -21.34
CA SER A 399 -5.75 -10.17 -19.91
C SER A 399 -6.80 -9.43 -19.08
N VAL A 400 -7.35 -8.31 -19.58
CA VAL A 400 -8.40 -7.56 -18.87
C VAL A 400 -9.74 -8.31 -18.90
N GLU A 401 -10.12 -8.89 -20.04
CA GLU A 401 -11.33 -9.72 -20.16
C GLU A 401 -11.27 -10.93 -19.20
N SER A 402 -10.13 -11.62 -19.14
CA SER A 402 -9.92 -12.72 -18.21
C SER A 402 -10.05 -12.32 -16.73
N CYS A 403 -9.75 -11.07 -16.38
CA CYS A 403 -9.91 -10.55 -15.01
C CYS A 403 -11.35 -10.16 -14.66
N ILE A 404 -12.22 -9.97 -15.66
CA ILE A 404 -13.64 -9.66 -15.47
C ILE A 404 -14.45 -10.95 -15.36
N ASP A 405 -14.09 -11.96 -16.14
CA ASP A 405 -14.80 -13.24 -16.19
C ASP A 405 -14.47 -14.19 -15.02
N HIS A 406 -13.32 -14.02 -14.37
CA HIS A 406 -12.83 -14.83 -13.25
C HIS A 406 -12.81 -14.04 -11.94
#